data_AF-A0A1G8E2P0-F1
#
_entry.id   AF-A0A1G8E2P0-F1
#
_cell.length_a   1.000
_cell.length_b   1.000
_cell.length_c   1.000
_cell.angle_alpha   90.00
_cell.angle_beta   90.00
_cell.angle_gamma   90.00
#
_symmetry.space_group_name_H-M   'P 1'
#
loop_
_entity.id
_entity.type
_entity.pdbx_description
1 polymer ?
#
loop_
_entity_poly.entity_id
_entity_poly.type
_entity_poly.pdbx_seq_one_letter_code
_entity_poly.pdbx_strand_id
1 'polypeptide(L)' 'LQKWIEERFSVTMSRSGIADMLHRLGLRWKRTTYVLAKANKEKQQAFVHQVEMIKKT' A
#
# COMPACT_ATOMS: atom_id res chain seq x y z
N LEU A 1 6.01 -2.89 -0.03
CA LEU A 1 6.87 -4.09 -0.12
C LEU A 1 7.77 -4.06 -1.35
N GLN A 2 7.23 -4.10 -2.58
CA GLN A 2 8.06 -4.03 -3.80
C GLN A 2 9.03 -2.84 -3.81
N LYS A 3 8.51 -1.62 -3.60
CA LYS A 3 9.33 -0.40 -3.49
C LYS A 3 10.39 -0.46 -2.38
N TRP A 4 10.05 -1.06 -1.24
CA TRP A 4 10.98 -1.21 -0.11
C TRP A 4 12.12 -2.19 -0.44
N ILE A 5 11.83 -3.27 -1.17
CA ILE A 5 12.85 -4.24 -1.62
C ILE A 5 13.77 -3.58 -2.65
N GLU A 6 13.21 -2.81 -3.56
CA GLU A 6 13.98 -2.06 -4.56
C GLU A 6 14.91 -1.03 -3.90
N GLU A 7 14.41 -0.24 -2.95
CA GLU A 7 15.22 0.74 -2.21
C GLU A 7 16.32 0.09 -1.36
N ARG A 8 16.03 -1.07 -0.74
CA ARG A 8 16.95 -1.71 0.21
C ARG A 8 17.98 -2.63 -0.45
N PHE A 9 17.57 -3.33 -1.51
CA PHE A 9 18.38 -4.38 -2.16
C PHE A 9 18.72 -4.05 -3.61
N SER A 10 18.20 -2.96 -4.19
CA SER A 10 18.38 -2.61 -5.60
C SER A 10 17.94 -3.72 -6.57
N VAL A 11 17.01 -4.58 -6.13
CA VAL A 11 16.45 -5.66 -6.95
C VAL A 11 15.00 -5.33 -7.27
N THR A 12 14.67 -5.34 -8.56
CA THR A 12 13.30 -5.23 -9.04
C THR A 12 12.71 -6.63 -9.19
N MET A 13 11.59 -6.90 -8.53
CA MET A 13 10.89 -8.19 -8.62
C MET A 13 9.41 -7.97 -8.91
N SER A 14 8.80 -8.93 -9.61
CA SER A 14 7.35 -8.97 -9.75
C SER A 14 6.69 -9.24 -8.39
N ARG A 15 5.43 -8.81 -8.24
CA ARG A 15 4.68 -9.00 -7.00
C ARG A 15 4.47 -10.47 -6.67
N SER A 16 4.26 -11.31 -7.69
CA SER A 16 4.19 -12.76 -7.55
C SER A 16 5.52 -13.34 -7.07
N GLY A 17 6.64 -12.92 -7.66
CA GLY A 17 7.97 -13.39 -7.26
C GLY A 17 8.30 -13.05 -5.80
N ILE A 18 7.89 -11.87 -5.32
CA ILE A 18 8.05 -11.50 -3.91
C ILE A 18 7.18 -12.37 -3.00
N ALA A 19 5.93 -12.66 -3.41
CA ALA A 19 5.05 -13.52 -2.64
C ALA A 19 5.58 -14.97 -2.55
N ASP A 20 6.06 -15.52 -3.66
CA ASP A 20 6.66 -16.86 -3.72
C ASP A 20 7.95 -16.93 -2.90
N MET A 21 8.80 -15.90 -2.98
CA MET A 21 10.02 -15.81 -2.16
C MET A 21 9.67 -15.82 -0.67
N LEU A 22 8.69 -15.03 -0.25
CA LEU A 22 8.26 -15.00 1.15
C LEU A 22 7.65 -16.33 1.61
N HIS A 23 6.87 -16.97 0.74
CA HIS A 23 6.33 -18.29 1.01
C HIS A 23 7.44 -19.35 1.21
N ARG A 24 8.50 -19.30 0.40
CA ARG A 24 9.68 -20.17 0.55
C ARG A 24 10.44 -19.91 1.86
N LEU A 25 10.44 -18.68 2.34
CA LEU A 25 11.04 -18.31 3.64
C LEU A 25 10.15 -18.66 4.83
N GLY A 26 8.98 -19.29 4.62
CA GLY A 26 8.01 -19.57 5.69
C GLY A 26 7.24 -18.34 6.17
N LEU A 27 7.36 -17.21 5.48
CA LEU A 27 6.68 -15.95 5.82
C LEU A 27 5.37 -15.84 5.04
N ARG A 28 4.27 -15.63 5.75
CA ARG A 28 2.98 -15.35 5.12
C ARG A 28 2.79 -13.86 4.93
N TRP A 29 2.86 -13.40 3.69
CA TRP A 29 2.54 -12.01 3.35
C TRP A 29 1.12 -11.88 2.83
N LYS A 30 0.28 -11.13 3.56
CA LYS A 30 -1.03 -10.71 3.08
C LYS A 30 -0.95 -9.24 2.70
N ARG A 31 -1.47 -8.89 1.53
CA ARG A 31 -1.69 -7.48 1.20
C ARG A 31 -2.61 -6.90 2.27
N THR A 32 -2.08 -6.02 3.11
CA THR A 32 -2.93 -5.14 3.90
C THR A 32 -3.57 -4.18 2.90
N THR A 33 -4.89 -4.26 2.76
CA THR A 33 -5.61 -3.10 2.28
C THR A 33 -5.34 -2.03 3.32
N TYR A 34 -4.68 -0.94 2.93
CA TYR A 34 -4.49 0.23 3.79
C TYR A 34 -5.85 0.90 4.04
N VAL A 35 -6.76 0.17 4.66
CA VAL A 35 -7.82 0.78 5.45
C VAL A 35 -7.14 1.05 6.77
N LEU A 36 -6.80 2.32 7.01
CA LEU A 36 -6.46 2.78 8.34
C LEU A 36 -7.66 2.43 9.23
N ALA A 37 -7.61 1.30 9.95
CA ALA A 37 -8.68 0.91 10.85
C ALA A 37 -8.94 1.98 11.93
N LYS A 38 -7.97 2.88 12.14
CA LYS A 38 -8.02 4.06 13.02
C LYS A 38 -8.21 5.39 12.27
N ALA A 39 -8.56 5.40 10.99
CA ALA A 39 -8.86 6.66 10.32
C ALA A 39 -10.19 7.22 10.84
N ASN A 40 -10.17 8.49 11.27
CA ASN A 40 -11.39 9.22 11.55
C ASN A 40 -12.17 9.39 10.23
N LYS A 41 -13.34 8.77 10.16
CA LYS A 41 -14.21 8.76 8.97
C LYS A 41 -14.61 10.18 8.55
N GLU A 42 -14.81 11.09 9.51
CA GLU A 42 -15.19 12.49 9.23
C GLU A 42 -14.06 13.23 8.52
N LYS A 43 -12.81 13.05 8.99
CA LYS A 43 -11.63 13.65 8.36
C LYS A 43 -11.40 13.09 6.96
N GLN A 44 -11.70 11.81 6.74
CA GLN A 44 -11.58 11.19 5.42
C GLN A 44 -12.62 11.77 4.44
N GLN A 45 -13.87 11.93 4.87
CA GLN A 45 -14.93 12.54 4.04
C GLN A 45 -14.63 14.00 3.73
N ALA A 46 -14.18 14.78 4.71
CA ALA A 46 -13.77 16.17 4.51
C ALA A 46 -12.62 16.28 3.49
N PHE A 47 -11.63 15.39 3.54
CA PHE A 47 -10.55 15.35 2.56
C PHE A 47 -11.05 15.00 1.15
N VAL A 48 -11.95 14.02 1.01
CA VAL A 48 -12.55 13.67 -0.29
C VAL A 48 -13.29 14.88 -0.89
N HIS A 49 -14.10 15.59 -0.09
CA HIS A 49 -14.78 16.80 -0.55
C HIS A 49 -13.81 17.92 -0.95
N GLN A 50 -12.74 18.16 -0.18
CA GLN A 50 -11.73 19.15 -0.55
C GLN A 50 -11.06 18.82 -1.89
N VAL A 51 -10.70 17.55 -2.11
CA VAL A 51 -10.10 17.10 -3.37
C VAL A 51 -11.06 17.25 -4.55
N GLU A 52 -12.35 16.95 -4.36
CA GLU A 52 -13.36 17.15 -5.40
C GLU A 52 -13.54 18.63 -5.77
N MET A 53 -13.51 19.53 -4.78
CA MET A 53 -13.60 20.97 -5.03
C MET A 53 -12.40 21.49 -5.82
N ILE A 54 -11.19 21.04 -5.48
CA ILE A 54 -9.96 21.40 -6.20
C ILE A 54 -9.98 20.88 -7.64
N LYS A 55 -10.55 19.70 -7.90
CA LYS A 55 -10.67 19.16 -9.27
C LYS A 55 -11.70 19.86 -10.15
N LYS A 56 -12.70 20.51 -9.54
CA LYS A 56 -13.76 21.25 -10.25
C LYS A 56 -13.37 22.69 -10.59
N THR A 57 -12.31 23.20 -9.97
CA THR A 57 -11.73 24.53 -10.25
C THR A 57 -10.63 24.38 -11.28
#